data_AF-A0A4Q3C5B3-F1
#
_entry.id   AF-A0A4Q3C5B3-F1
#
_cell.length_a   1.000
_cell.length_b   1.000
_cell.length_c   1.000
_cell.angle_alpha   90.00
_cell.angle_beta   90.00
_cell.angle_gamma   90.00
#
_symmetry.space_group_name_H-M   'P 1'
#
loop_
_entity.id
_entity.type
_entity.pdbx_description
1 polymer ?
#
loop_
_entity_poly.entity_id
_entity_poly.type
_entity_poly.pdbx_seq_one_letter_code
_entity_poly.pdbx_strand_id
1 'polypeptide(L)'
;VHQHEVKQFRSWLYVLSRNYCLMQLRAGKKMETVGIDDFMEFAPVLHPDTEDREQAMQALERCMEKLTPAQQQSVKLFYLDEKCYKEVADETGFSMNEVKSYIQNGKRNLKICLEKNSER
;
A
#
# COMPACT_ATOMS: atom_id res chain seq x y z
N VAL A 1 -26.48 -9.22 -36.72
CA VAL A 1 -26.59 -9.50 -35.27
C VAL A 1 -27.89 -10.24 -35.06
N HIS A 2 -27.85 -11.53 -34.69
CA HIS A 2 -29.08 -12.28 -34.41
C HIS A 2 -29.68 -11.76 -33.10
N GLN A 3 -30.85 -11.13 -33.16
CA GLN A 3 -31.59 -10.76 -31.96
C GLN A 3 -32.06 -12.06 -31.29
N HIS A 4 -31.63 -12.28 -30.05
CA HIS A 4 -32.10 -13.39 -29.24
C HIS A 4 -33.08 -12.84 -28.22
N GLU A 5 -34.32 -13.32 -28.27
CA GLU A 5 -35.34 -12.98 -27.29
C GLU A 5 -35.00 -13.67 -25.97
N VAL A 6 -34.71 -12.87 -24.93
CA VAL A 6 -34.34 -13.40 -23.61
C VAL A 6 -35.60 -13.80 -22.85
N LYS A 7 -36.01 -15.06 -23.01
CA LYS A 7 -37.20 -15.61 -22.33
C LYS A 7 -37.01 -15.82 -20.83
N GLN A 8 -35.77 -16.02 -20.38
CA GLN A 8 -35.42 -16.32 -18.99
C GLN A 8 -34.23 -15.45 -18.54
N PHE A 9 -34.54 -14.22 -18.13
CA PHE A 9 -33.53 -13.19 -17.84
C PHE A 9 -32.49 -13.61 -16.80
N ARG A 10 -32.90 -14.26 -15.71
CA ARG A 10 -31.99 -14.69 -14.63
C ARG A 10 -30.93 -15.67 -15.14
N SER A 11 -31.35 -16.72 -15.85
CA SER A 11 -30.43 -17.73 -16.38
C SER A 11 -29.53 -17.15 -17.47
N TRP A 12 -30.08 -16.28 -18.33
CA TRP A 12 -29.31 -15.59 -19.35
C TRP A 12 -28.24 -14.67 -18.75
N LEU A 13 -28.61 -13.84 -17.77
CA LEU A 13 -27.68 -12.94 -17.09
C LEU A 13 -26.58 -13.73 -16.37
N TYR A 14 -26.93 -14.83 -15.69
CA TYR A 14 -25.94 -15.69 -15.05
C TYR A 14 -24.92 -16.24 -16.05
N VAL A 15 -25.38 -16.80 -17.17
CA VAL A 15 -24.49 -17.36 -18.20
C VAL A 15 -23.65 -16.27 -18.85
N LEU A 16 -24.24 -15.12 -19.18
CA LEU A 16 -23.53 -13.99 -19.76
C LEU A 16 -22.43 -13.48 -18.82
N SER A 17 -22.76 -13.19 -17.56
CA SER A 17 -21.81 -12.70 -16.57
C SER A 17 -20.70 -13.72 -16.31
N ARG A 18 -21.05 -15.00 -16.17
CA ARG A 18 -20.06 -16.08 -16.00
C ARG A 18 -19.10 -16.15 -17.18
N ASN A 19 -19.61 -16.14 -18.41
CA ASN A 19 -18.80 -16.23 -19.61
C ASN A 19 -17.92 -14.99 -19.80
N TYR A 20 -18.45 -13.80 -19.48
CA TYR A 20 -17.69 -12.56 -19.49
C TYR A 20 -16.54 -12.60 -18.48
N CYS A 21 -16.81 -12.97 -17.23
CA CYS A 21 -15.76 -13.11 -16.21
C CYS A 21 -14.69 -14.14 -16.61
N LEU A 22 -15.09 -15.30 -17.16
CA LEU A 22 -14.15 -16.30 -17.67
C LEU A 22 -13.32 -15.78 -18.85
N MET A 23 -13.89 -14.97 -19.74
CA MET A 23 -13.16 -14.31 -20.81
C MET A 23 -12.11 -13.34 -20.24
N GLN A 24 -12.49 -12.52 -19.26
CA GLN A 24 -11.56 -11.61 -18.58
C GLN A 24 -10.41 -12.37 -17.90
N LEU A 25 -10.73 -13.46 -17.18
CA LEU A 25 -9.72 -14.31 -16.54
C LEU A 25 -8.77 -14.98 -17.55
N ARG A 26 -9.27 -15.39 -18.73
CA ARG A 26 -8.45 -15.96 -19.81
C ARG A 26 -7.56 -14.92 -20.49
N ALA A 27 -8.06 -13.70 -20.67
CA ALA A 27 -7.27 -12.56 -21.17
C ALA A 27 -6.20 -12.13 -20.14
N GLY A 28 -6.43 -12.43 -18.86
CA GLY A 28 -5.63 -12.05 -17.70
C GLY A 28 -4.25 -12.71 -17.55
N LYS A 29 -3.72 -13.46 -18.53
CA LYS A 29 -2.27 -13.78 -18.55
C LYS A 29 -1.36 -12.53 -18.63
N LYS A 30 -1.94 -11.33 -18.78
CA LYS A 30 -1.30 -10.02 -18.66
C LYS A 30 -1.89 -9.12 -17.55
N MET A 31 -2.70 -9.64 -16.62
CA MET A 31 -3.02 -8.84 -15.43
C MET A 31 -1.83 -8.94 -14.47
N GLU A 32 -1.12 -7.83 -14.29
CA GLU A 32 -0.16 -7.70 -13.19
C GLU A 32 -0.91 -7.98 -11.89
N THR A 33 -0.63 -9.14 -11.31
CA THR A 33 -1.05 -9.46 -9.95
C THR A 33 -0.21 -8.59 -9.03
N VAL A 34 -0.77 -7.47 -8.60
CA VAL A 34 -0.24 -6.67 -7.50
C VAL A 34 -0.33 -7.53 -6.25
N GLY A 35 0.80 -7.78 -5.61
CA GLY A 35 0.85 -8.64 -4.42
C GLY A 35 0.01 -8.01 -3.31
N ILE A 36 -0.60 -8.80 -2.42
CA ILE A 36 -1.30 -8.25 -1.25
C ILE A 36 -0.36 -7.37 -0.40
N ASP A 37 0.95 -7.62 -0.49
CA ASP A 37 2.01 -6.83 0.15
C ASP A 37 2.20 -5.42 -0.46
N ASP A 38 1.71 -5.18 -1.68
CA ASP A 38 1.64 -3.84 -2.28
C ASP A 38 0.49 -3.00 -1.71
N PHE A 39 -0.44 -3.61 -0.96
CA PHE A 39 -1.50 -2.89 -0.25
C PHE A 39 -0.94 -2.36 1.07
N MET A 40 -0.63 -1.06 1.08
CA MET A 40 -0.23 -0.38 2.31
C MET A 40 -1.42 -0.30 3.26
N GLU A 41 -1.40 -1.12 4.30
CA GLU A 41 -2.43 -1.16 5.34
C GLU A 41 -2.48 0.18 6.11
N PHE A 42 -3.49 1.00 5.88
CA PHE A 42 -3.78 2.16 6.73
C PHE A 42 -4.56 1.65 7.94
N ALA A 43 -3.85 1.40 9.05
CA ALA A 43 -4.50 1.16 10.33
C ALA A 43 -5.18 2.46 10.81
N PRO A 44 -6.36 2.38 11.44
CA PRO A 44 -7.04 3.57 11.97
C PRO A 44 -6.16 4.26 13.01
N VAL A 45 -6.09 5.58 12.92
CA VAL A 45 -5.35 6.45 13.83
C VAL A 45 -5.99 6.35 15.22
N LEU A 46 -5.29 5.72 16.16
CA LEU A 46 -5.55 5.91 17.58
C LEU A 46 -4.99 7.28 17.94
N HIS A 47 -5.86 8.27 18.18
CA HIS A 47 -5.45 9.59 18.63
C HIS A 47 -4.83 9.47 20.03
N PRO A 48 -3.53 9.80 20.23
CA PRO A 48 -2.96 9.90 21.56
C PRO A 48 -3.48 11.15 22.26
N ASP A 49 -3.66 11.09 23.57
CA ASP A 49 -4.00 12.24 24.41
C ASP A 49 -2.89 13.31 24.35
N THR A 50 -3.22 14.57 24.55
CA THR A 50 -2.34 15.70 24.12
C THR A 50 -0.94 15.75 24.74
N GLU A 51 -0.73 15.23 25.97
CA GLU A 51 0.60 15.13 26.60
C GLU A 51 1.48 14.03 26.00
N ASP A 52 0.88 12.96 25.47
CA ASP A 52 1.60 11.86 24.83
C ASP A 52 2.13 12.24 23.44
N ARG A 53 1.59 13.30 22.82
CA ARG A 53 1.91 13.66 21.43
C ARG A 53 3.35 14.13 21.25
N GLU A 54 3.87 14.94 22.17
CA GLU A 54 5.24 15.46 22.07
C GLU A 54 6.27 14.37 22.36
N GLN A 55 6.00 13.51 23.35
CA GLN A 55 6.84 12.34 23.64
C GLN A 55 6.84 11.34 22.48
N ALA A 56 5.66 11.09 21.88
CA ALA A 56 5.52 10.26 20.69
C ALA A 56 6.28 10.83 19.49
N MET A 57 6.26 12.15 19.31
CA MET A 57 7.01 12.82 18.24
C MET A 57 8.52 12.65 18.43
N GLN A 58 9.05 12.91 19.63
CA GLN A 58 10.47 12.71 19.94
C GLN A 58 10.88 11.24 19.78
N ALA A 59 10.01 10.30 20.15
CA ALA A 59 10.26 8.88 19.94
C ALA A 59 10.32 8.53 18.44
N LEU A 60 9.42 9.11 17.63
CA LEU A 60 9.40 8.92 16.19
C LEU A 60 10.67 9.49 15.54
N GLU A 61 11.11 10.70 15.91
CA GLU A 61 12.35 11.30 15.42
C GLU A 61 13.56 10.40 15.69
N ARG A 62 13.71 9.92 16.94
CA ARG A 62 14.78 8.98 17.31
C ARG A 62 14.69 7.65 16.55
N CYS A 63 13.49 7.19 16.24
CA CYS A 63 13.29 5.96 15.47
C CYS A 63 13.58 6.16 13.97
N MET A 64 13.29 7.34 13.42
CA MET A 64 13.63 7.72 12.05
C MET A 64 15.14 7.72 11.80
N GLU A 65 15.94 8.11 12.80
CA GLU A 65 17.41 8.05 12.73
C GLU A 65 17.98 6.63 12.69
N LYS A 66 17.21 5.61 13.11
CA LYS A 66 17.63 4.20 13.09
C LYS A 66 17.35 3.50 11.77
N LEU A 67 16.60 4.14 10.87
CA LEU A 67 16.34 3.61 9.54
C LEU A 67 17.61 3.67 8.69
N THR A 68 17.71 2.80 7.68
CA THR A 68 18.76 2.97 6.67
C THR A 68 18.53 4.28 5.89
N PRO A 69 19.57 4.92 5.33
CA PRO A 69 19.40 6.17 4.58
C PRO A 69 18.34 6.09 3.48
N ALA A 70 18.30 4.97 2.74
CA ALA A 70 17.31 4.75 1.70
C ALA A 70 15.88 4.64 2.26
N GLN A 71 15.69 3.94 3.39
CA GLN A 71 14.39 3.86 4.08
C GLN A 71 13.96 5.22 4.61
N GLN A 72 14.85 5.94 5.30
CA GLN A 72 14.57 7.25 5.87
C GLN A 72 14.15 8.25 4.79
N GLN A 73 14.89 8.30 3.68
CA GLN A 73 14.60 9.19 2.56
C GLN A 73 13.26 8.82 1.90
N SER A 74 13.04 7.54 1.61
CA SER A 74 11.82 7.09 0.93
C SER A 74 10.56 7.30 1.79
N VAL A 75 10.66 7.07 3.11
CA VAL A 75 9.57 7.31 4.06
C VAL A 75 9.24 8.80 4.18
N LYS A 76 10.26 9.68 4.24
CA LYS A 76 10.05 11.14 4.29
C LYS A 76 9.33 11.63 3.04
N LEU A 77 9.84 11.30 1.86
CA LEU A 77 9.24 11.73 0.59
C LEU A 77 7.80 11.22 0.46
N PHE A 78 7.53 9.97 0.84
CA PHE A 78 6.20 9.39 0.69
C PHE A 78 5.17 9.96 1.69
N TYR A 79 5.51 10.03 2.99
CA TYR A 79 4.52 10.38 4.02
C TYR A 79 4.52 11.86 4.42
N LEU A 80 5.66 12.56 4.32
CA LEU A 80 5.76 13.96 4.70
C LEU A 80 5.59 14.88 3.49
N ASP A 81 6.20 14.51 2.37
CA ASP A 81 6.13 15.28 1.12
C ASP A 81 5.01 14.78 0.18
N GLU A 82 4.20 13.82 0.66
CA GLU A 82 3.02 13.24 -0.02
C GLU A 82 3.28 12.74 -1.46
N LYS A 83 4.50 12.30 -1.74
CA LYS A 83 4.89 11.79 -3.06
C LYS A 83 4.35 10.39 -3.32
N CYS A 84 3.92 10.13 -4.55
CA CYS A 84 3.62 8.76 -4.97
C CYS A 84 4.92 7.97 -5.22
N TYR A 85 4.83 6.63 -5.23
CA TYR A 85 6.01 5.76 -5.46
C TYR A 85 6.82 6.13 -6.71
N LYS A 86 6.15 6.57 -7.77
CA LYS A 86 6.81 6.97 -9.01
C LYS A 86 7.64 8.23 -8.82
N GLU A 87 7.09 9.25 -8.16
CA GLU A 87 7.82 10.49 -7.88
C GLU A 87 9.01 10.24 -6.96
N VAL A 88 8.86 9.37 -5.95
CA VAL A 88 9.98 8.96 -5.09
C VAL A 88 11.06 8.25 -5.90
N ALA A 89 10.69 7.34 -6.80
CA ALA A 89 11.64 6.65 -7.67
C ALA A 89 12.37 7.64 -8.60
N ASP A 90 11.62 8.55 -9.22
CA ASP A 90 12.15 9.55 -10.15
C ASP A 90 13.12 10.52 -9.44
N GLU A 91 12.84 10.90 -8.19
CA GLU A 91 13.67 11.85 -7.41
C GLU A 91 14.91 11.19 -6.77
N THR A 92 14.78 9.94 -6.31
CA THR A 92 15.88 9.23 -5.62
C THR A 92 16.78 8.44 -6.57
N GLY A 93 16.29 8.10 -7.76
CA GLY A 93 16.95 7.18 -8.69
C GLY A 93 16.81 5.71 -8.31
N PHE A 94 16.06 5.37 -7.24
CA PHE A 94 15.75 3.99 -6.89
C PHE A 94 14.71 3.40 -7.84
N SER A 95 14.77 2.09 -8.06
CA SER A 95 13.71 1.40 -8.80
C SER A 95 12.38 1.41 -8.02
N MET A 96 11.27 1.28 -8.74
CA MET A 96 9.93 1.18 -8.13
C MET A 96 9.85 0.09 -7.04
N ASN A 97 10.52 -1.04 -7.25
CA ASN A 97 10.52 -2.15 -6.30
C ASN A 97 11.34 -1.81 -5.04
N GLU A 98 12.47 -1.13 -5.20
CA GLU A 98 13.27 -0.64 -4.08
C GLU A 98 12.48 0.39 -3.26
N VAL A 99 11.85 1.38 -3.90
CA VAL A 99 11.02 2.39 -3.23
C VAL A 99 9.92 1.74 -2.40
N LYS A 100 9.14 0.82 -3.01
CA LYS A 100 8.09 0.08 -2.29
C LYS A 100 8.67 -0.66 -1.08
N SER A 101 9.77 -1.40 -1.28
CA SER A 101 10.43 -2.16 -0.23
C SER A 101 10.96 -1.27 0.89
N TYR A 102 11.55 -0.11 0.55
CA TYR A 102 12.08 0.84 1.53
C TYR A 102 10.99 1.48 2.35
N ILE A 103 9.87 1.86 1.74
CA ILE A 103 8.73 2.45 2.46
C ILE A 103 8.09 1.40 3.38
N GLN A 104 7.82 0.20 2.87
CA GLN A 104 7.19 -0.88 3.64
C GLN A 104 8.08 -1.32 4.83
N ASN A 105 9.36 -1.61 4.57
CA ASN A 105 10.29 -2.00 5.63
C ASN A 105 10.59 -0.84 6.58
N GLY A 106 10.66 0.40 6.08
CA GLY A 106 10.79 1.60 6.90
C GLY A 106 9.64 1.72 7.89
N LYS A 107 8.40 1.65 7.42
CA LYS A 107 7.20 1.65 8.27
C LYS A 107 7.23 0.53 9.32
N ARG A 108 7.54 -0.71 8.91
CA ARG A 108 7.64 -1.85 9.83
C ARG A 108 8.69 -1.61 10.92
N ASN A 109 9.86 -1.11 10.54
CA ASN A 109 10.96 -0.84 11.48
C ASN A 109 10.64 0.31 12.44
N LEU A 110 9.94 1.34 11.98
CA LEU A 110 9.44 2.41 12.84
C LEU A 110 8.47 1.88 13.89
N LYS A 111 7.50 1.04 13.48
CA LYS A 111 6.56 0.39 14.41
C LYS A 111 7.30 -0.40 15.50
N ILE A 112 8.22 -1.30 15.09
CA ILE A 112 9.01 -2.11 16.03
C ILE A 112 9.83 -1.22 16.98
N CYS A 113 10.39 -0.11 16.49
CA CYS A 113 11.16 0.81 17.32
C CYS A 113 10.29 1.56 18.34
N LEU A 114 9.10 2.00 17.93
CA LEU A 114 8.14 2.70 18.80
C LEU A 114 7.58 1.77 19.89
N GLU A 115 7.19 0.54 19.53
CA GLU A 115 6.71 -0.46 20.49
C GLU A 115 7.76 -0.76 21.57
N LYS A 116 9.03 -0.95 21.18
CA LYS A 116 10.14 -1.17 22.13
C LYS A 116 10.42 0.02 23.07
N ASN A 117 10.10 1.24 22.65
CA ASN A 117 10.24 2.42 23.49
C ASN A 117 9.02 2.60 24.42
N SER A 118 7.84 2.07 24.06
CA SER A 118 6.63 2.14 24.89
C SER A 118 6.62 1.13 26.03
N GLU A 119 7.42 0.06 25.95
CA GLU A 119 7.56 -0.97 27.00
C GLU A 119 8.63 -0.63 28.06
N ARG A 120 9.29 0.54 27.96
CA ARG A 120 10.32 1.02 28.88
C ARG A 120 9.81 2.18 29.72
#